data_AF-A0A7R9P285-F1
#
_entry.id   AF-A0A7R9P285-F1
#
_cell.length_a   1.000
_cell.length_b   1.000
_cell.length_c   1.000
_cell.angle_alpha   90.00
_cell.angle_beta   90.00
_cell.angle_gamma   90.00
#
_symmetry.space_group_name_H-M   'P 1'
#
loop_
_entity.id
_entity.type
_entity.pdbx_description
1 polymer ?
#
loop_
_entity_poly.entity_id
_entity_poly.type
_entity_poly.pdbx_seq_one_letter_code
_entity_poly.pdbx_strand_id
1 'polypeptide(L)' 'NKDEISGEILSSVTLFVLPGPNEKFTESEFNCMKKYIDSGGSILVMLGEGGEKNFQTNINFLLEEYGIMVNSDHR' A
#
# COMPACT_ATOMS: atom_id res chain seq x y z
N ASN A 1 -7.21 -5.62 9.05
CA ASN A 1 -8.11 -6.31 8.10
C ASN A 1 -7.37 -7.58 7.68
N LYS A 2 -8.00 -8.76 7.67
CA LYS A 2 -7.29 -10.04 7.41
C LYS A 2 -7.57 -10.63 6.02
N ASP A 3 -8.34 -9.92 5.21
CA ASP A 3 -8.70 -10.38 3.87
C ASP A 3 -7.56 -10.12 2.88
N GLU A 4 -7.27 -11.12 2.07
CA GLU A 4 -6.22 -11.07 1.05
C GLU A 4 -6.57 -10.04 -0.04
N ILE A 5 -5.59 -9.21 -0.43
CA ILE A 5 -5.80 -8.22 -1.49
C ILE A 5 -5.81 -8.93 -2.84
N SER A 6 -7.02 -9.18 -3.37
CA SER A 6 -7.22 -9.80 -4.67
C SER A 6 -7.67 -8.80 -5.74
N GLY A 7 -7.34 -9.10 -6.99
CA GLY A 7 -7.77 -8.29 -8.14
C GLY A 7 -9.29 -8.22 -8.31
N GLU A 8 -10.02 -9.25 -7.88
CA GLU A 8 -11.49 -9.27 -7.92
C GLU A 8 -12.10 -8.19 -7.03
N ILE A 9 -11.61 -8.07 -5.79
CA ILE A 9 -12.06 -7.05 -4.84
C ILE A 9 -11.71 -5.65 -5.38
N LEU A 10 -10.49 -5.47 -5.86
CA LEU A 10 -10.01 -4.21 -6.41
C LEU A 10 -10.78 -3.77 -7.66
N SER A 11 -11.19 -4.70 -8.53
CA SER A 11 -11.95 -4.38 -9.75
C SER A 11 -13.33 -3.77 -9.49
N SER A 12 -13.88 -3.97 -8.29
CA SER A 12 -15.21 -3.49 -7.91
C SER A 12 -15.22 -2.11 -7.24
N VAL A 13 -14.04 -1.53 -6.98
CA VAL A 13 -13.89 -0.27 -6.25
C VAL A 13 -13.18 0.80 -7.07
N THR A 14 -13.45 2.07 -6.77
CA THR A 14 -12.79 3.22 -7.42
C THR A 14 -11.64 3.79 -6.59
N LEU A 15 -11.68 3.56 -5.27
CA LEU A 15 -10.67 4.01 -4.31
C LEU A 15 -10.38 2.90 -3.31
N PHE A 16 -9.11 2.51 -3.21
CA PHE A 16 -8.63 1.59 -2.19
C PHE A 16 -7.83 2.38 -1.14
N VAL A 17 -8.18 2.23 0.14
CA VAL A 17 -7.57 3.00 1.24
C VAL A 17 -6.76 2.08 2.13
N LEU A 18 -5.50 2.42 2.38
CA LEU A 18 -4.58 1.75 3.29
C LEU A 18 -4.29 2.68 4.49
N PRO A 19 -5.13 2.66 5.54
CA PRO A 19 -4.98 3.53 6.69
C PRO A 19 -4.00 2.93 7.71
N GLY A 20 -2.73 3.29 7.62
CA GLY A 20 -1.68 2.86 8.54
C GLY A 20 -1.44 1.35 8.49
N PRO A 21 -1.10 0.78 7.31
CA PRO A 21 -0.88 -0.65 7.19
C PRO A 21 0.23 -1.08 8.17
N ASN A 22 -0.05 -2.10 8.99
CA ASN A 22 0.84 -2.56 10.06
C ASN A 22 1.36 -3.99 9.88
N GLU A 23 1.26 -4.50 8.66
CA GLU A 23 1.74 -5.82 8.23
C GLU A 23 2.46 -5.68 6.89
N LYS A 24 3.25 -6.70 6.53
CA LYS A 24 3.96 -6.75 5.26
C LYS A 24 3.04 -7.31 4.17
N PHE A 25 3.06 -6.67 3.02
CA PHE A 25 2.46 -7.14 1.79
C PHE A 25 3.39 -8.13 1.08
N THR A 26 2.79 -9.11 0.45
CA THR A 26 3.44 -10.07 -0.43
C THR A 26 3.65 -9.48 -1.82
N GLU A 27 4.53 -10.10 -2.62
CA GLU A 27 4.74 -9.73 -4.02
C GLU A 27 3.45 -9.83 -4.85
N SER A 28 2.62 -10.84 -4.59
CA SER A 28 1.32 -11.02 -5.25
C SER A 28 0.37 -9.85 -4.98
N GLU A 29 0.32 -9.36 -3.74
CA GLU A 29 -0.52 -8.22 -3.36
C GLU A 29 -0.02 -6.93 -4.01
N PHE A 30 1.30 -6.70 -4.06
CA PHE A 30 1.87 -5.57 -4.81
C PHE A 30 1.53 -5.64 -6.30
N ASN A 31 1.64 -6.81 -6.92
CA ASN A 31 1.26 -7.00 -8.32
C ASN A 31 -0.23 -6.71 -8.56
N CYS A 32 -1.10 -7.04 -7.61
CA CYS A 32 -2.52 -6.69 -7.69
C CYS A 32 -2.74 -5.17 -7.57
N MET A 33 -2.08 -4.51 -6.62
CA MET A 33 -2.17 -3.06 -6.43
C MET A 33 -1.66 -2.28 -7.65
N LYS A 34 -0.54 -2.70 -8.25
CA LYS A 34 0.00 -2.09 -9.47
C LYS A 34 -0.96 -2.21 -10.64
N LYS A 35 -1.47 -3.43 -10.90
CA LYS A 35 -2.48 -3.67 -11.95
C LYS A 35 -3.73 -2.82 -11.74
N TYR A 36 -4.15 -2.65 -10.50
CA TYR A 36 -5.30 -1.81 -10.17
C TYR A 36 -5.04 -0.33 -10.50
N ILE A 37 -3.86 0.20 -10.15
CA ILE A 37 -3.46 1.57 -10.56
C ILE A 37 -3.41 1.70 -12.09
N ASP A 38 -2.80 0.74 -12.78
CA ASP A 38 -2.68 0.73 -14.24
C ASP A 38 -4.05 0.66 -14.94
N SER A 39 -5.05 0.04 -14.30
CA SER A 39 -6.44 0.02 -14.79
C SER A 39 -7.22 1.31 -14.55
N GLY A 40 -6.60 2.33 -13.95
CA GLY A 40 -7.21 3.63 -13.62
C GLY A 40 -7.81 3.70 -12.20
N GLY A 41 -7.55 2.69 -11.36
CA GLY A 41 -7.92 2.69 -9.95
C GLY A 41 -7.06 3.65 -9.13
N SER A 42 -7.61 4.17 -8.03
CA SER A 42 -6.88 5.06 -7.12
C SER A 42 -6.58 4.38 -5.78
N ILE A 43 -5.36 4.58 -5.26
CA ILE A 43 -4.95 4.11 -3.93
C ILE A 43 -4.60 5.32 -3.04
N LEU A 44 -5.16 5.35 -1.82
CA LEU A 44 -4.78 6.30 -0.77
C LEU A 44 -4.01 5.57 0.32
N VAL A 45 -2.73 5.92 0.50
CA VAL A 45 -1.88 5.40 1.58
C VAL A 45 -1.70 6.46 2.65
N MET A 46 -1.93 6.09 3.90
CA MET A 46 -1.70 6.96 5.06
C MET A 46 -0.81 6.23 6.05
N LEU A 47 0.24 6.88 6.56
CA LEU A 47 1.12 6.35 7.61
C LEU A 47 1.31 7.42 8.67
N GLY A 48 1.51 6.97 9.91
CA GLY A 48 1.81 7.85 11.05
C GLY A 48 3.30 8.11 11.21
N GLU A 49 3.66 8.75 12.32
CA GLU A 49 5.03 9.07 12.68
C GLU A 49 5.91 7.81 12.80
N GLY A 50 7.17 7.92 12.33
CA GLY A 50 8.12 6.81 12.25
C GLY A 50 7.92 5.86 11.08
N GLY A 51 6.94 6.15 10.22
CA GLY A 51 6.80 5.58 8.89
C GLY A 51 6.78 4.05 8.88
N GLU A 52 7.40 3.48 7.85
CA GLU A 52 7.44 2.04 7.61
C GLU A 52 8.03 1.24 8.78
N LYS A 53 9.06 1.78 9.46
CA LYS A 53 9.75 1.11 10.57
C LYS A 53 8.84 0.92 11.78
N ASN A 54 8.09 1.95 12.16
CA ASN A 54 7.18 1.87 13.31
C ASN A 54 5.93 1.04 12.99
N PHE A 55 5.44 1.15 11.76
CA PHE A 55 4.27 0.40 11.33
C PHE A 55 4.63 -1.05 10.95
N GLN A 56 5.90 -1.43 10.87
CA GLN A 56 6.33 -2.80 10.53
C GLN A 56 5.78 -3.30 9.18
N THR A 57 5.51 -2.38 8.26
CA THR A 57 5.05 -2.68 6.91
C THR A 57 6.23 -2.67 5.92
N ASN A 58 5.94 -2.91 4.64
CA ASN A 58 6.88 -2.82 3.53
C ASN A 58 6.31 -1.97 2.38
N ILE A 59 5.41 -1.03 2.69
CA ILE A 59 4.66 -0.24 1.70
C ILE A 59 5.54 0.66 0.82
N ASN A 60 6.76 1.01 1.26
CA ASN A 60 7.67 1.80 0.43
C ASN A 60 8.06 1.05 -0.86
N PHE A 61 8.05 -0.29 -0.86
CA PHE A 61 8.25 -1.09 -2.08
C PHE A 61 7.27 -0.74 -3.21
N LEU A 62 6.03 -0.35 -2.87
CA LEU A 62 5.08 0.14 -3.86
C LEU A 62 5.31 1.61 -4.19
N LEU A 63 5.45 2.45 -3.16
CA LEU A 63 5.48 3.91 -3.31
C LEU A 63 6.70 4.40 -4.09
N GLU A 64 7.86 3.76 -3.90
CA GLU A 64 9.12 4.14 -4.54
C GLU A 64 9.05 4.06 -6.07
N GLU A 65 8.27 3.13 -6.62
CA GLU A 65 8.05 3.02 -8.08
C GLU A 65 7.32 4.23 -8.65
N TYR A 66 6.58 4.95 -7.82
CA TYR A 66 5.88 6.19 -8.17
C TYR A 66 6.64 7.44 -7.69
N GLY A 67 7.89 7.30 -7.24
CA GLY A 67 8.73 8.41 -6.75
C GLY A 67 8.32 8.95 -5.39
N ILE A 68 7.56 8.18 -4.61
CA ILE A 68 7.07 8.55 -3.27
C ILE A 68 7.75 7.66 -2.23
N MET A 69 8.09 8.20 -1.07
CA MET A 69 8.63 7.41 0.05
C MET A 69 8.13 7.98 1.37
N VAL A 70 7.76 7.10 2.28
CA VAL A 70 7.46 7.48 3.67
C VAL A 70 8.74 7.36 4.50
N ASN A 71 9.20 8.49 5.00
CA ASN A 71 10.39 8.56 5.84
C ASN A 71 10.17 7.80 7.15
N SER A 72 11.21 7.10 7.59
CA SER A 72 11.25 6.36 8.86
C SER A 72 11.96 7.13 9.97
N ASP A 73 12.00 8.46 9.89
CA ASP A 73 12.73 9.27 10.86
C ASP A 73 12.01 9.26 12.22
N HIS A 74 12.81 9.14 13.28
CA HIS A 74 12.44 9.31 14.67
C HIS A 74 13.56 10.14 15.29
N ARG A 75 13.20 11.35 15.75
CA ARG A 75 14.10 12.19 16.52
C ARG A 75 14.45 11.56 17.87
#